data_AF-A0A382FVK3-F1
#
_entry.id   AF-A0A382FVK3-F1
#
_cell.length_a   1.000
_cell.length_b   1.000
_cell.length_c   1.000
_cell.angle_alpha   90.00
_cell.angle_beta   90.00
_cell.angle_gamma   90.00
#
_symmetry.space_group_name_H-M   'P 1'
#
loop_
_entity.id
_entity.type
_entity.pdbx_description
1 polymer ?
#
loop_
_entity_poly.entity_id
_entity_poly.type
_entity_poly.pdbx_seq_one_letter_code
_entity_poly.pdbx_strand_id
1 'polypeptide(L)' 'MALVEERGDAWVFAQGGMMNPAQLADADWATVGTVRIVPGLVGGFC' A
#
# COMPACT_ATOMS: atom_id res chain seq x y z
N MET A 1 -14.35 -5.73 1.32
CA MET A 1 -13.59 -4.61 1.93
C MET A 1 -12.13 -5.02 1.97
N ALA A 2 -11.26 -4.29 1.28
CA ALA A 2 -9.85 -4.64 1.15
C ALA A 2 -9.11 -4.35 2.47
N LEU A 3 -8.29 -5.30 2.93
CA LEU A 3 -7.51 -5.23 4.18
C LEU A 3 -6.60 -3.99 4.30
N VAL A 4 -6.37 -3.28 3.20
CA VAL A 4 -5.56 -2.07 3.14
C VAL A 4 -6.29 -0.82 3.66
N GLU A 5 -7.62 -0.77 3.52
CA GLU A 5 -8.44 0.38 3.95
C GLU A 5 -8.68 0.40 5.47
N GLU A 6 -8.56 -0.77 6.13
CA GLU A 6 -8.73 -0.92 7.58
C GLU A 6 -7.51 -0.39 8.36
N ARG A 7 -6.34 -0.35 7.73
CA ARG A 7 -5.05 0.02 8.33
C ARG A 7 -4.57 1.31 7.69
N GLY A 8 -5.18 2.44 8.08
CA GLY A 8 -4.87 3.78 7.55
C GLY A 8 -3.42 4.26 7.71
N ASP A 9 -2.56 3.40 8.24
CA ASP A 9 -1.14 3.60 8.53
C ASP A 9 -0.23 2.77 7.60
N ALA A 10 -0.79 1.98 6.67
CA ALA A 10 0.01 1.18 5.74
C ALA A 10 0.41 1.97 4.48
N TRP A 11 1.70 1.95 4.15
CA TRP A 11 2.22 2.51 2.90
C TRP A 11 2.30 1.41 1.84
N VAL A 12 1.70 1.65 0.68
CA VAL A 12 1.74 0.72 -0.45
C VAL A 12 2.73 1.22 -1.48
N PHE A 13 3.63 0.33 -1.90
CA PHE A 13 4.55 0.56 -3.00
C PHE A 13 4.27 -0.43 -4.14
N ALA A 14 4.14 0.10 -5.35
CA ALA A 14 3.89 -0.65 -6.58
C ALA A 14 4.71 -0.01 -7.71
N GLN A 15 5.25 -0.79 -8.65
CA GLN A 15 6.07 -0.25 -9.76
C GLN A 15 7.26 0.63 -9.30
N GLY A 16 7.78 0.40 -8.09
CA GLY A 16 8.87 1.20 -7.51
C GLY A 16 8.46 2.58 -6.97
N GLY A 17 7.18 2.93 -7.03
CA GLY A 17 6.63 4.17 -6.47
C GLY A 17 5.65 3.91 -5.33
N MET A 18 5.41 4.93 -4.49
CA MET A 18 4.31 4.90 -3.52
C MET A 18 2.98 5.08 -4.27
N MET A 19 1.98 4.28 -3.93
CA MET A 19 0.68 4.28 -4.58
C MET A 19 -0.43 4.37 -3.53
N ASN A 20 -1.42 5.24 -3.77
CA ASN A 20 -2.58 5.32 -2.90
C ASN A 20 -3.50 4.09 -3.08
N PRO A 21 -4.29 3.70 -2.06
CA PRO A 21 -5.17 2.53 -2.14
C PRO A 21 -6.18 2.60 -3.29
N ALA A 22 -6.73 3.79 -3.57
CA ALA A 22 -7.63 4.00 -4.70
C ALA A 22 -6.95 3.79 -6.06
N GLN A 23 -5.67 4.15 -6.18
CA GLN A 23 -4.89 3.92 -7.39
C GLN A 23 -4.52 2.44 -7.54
N LEU A 24 -4.24 1.74 -6.44
CA LEU A 24 -4.01 0.30 -6.44
C LEU A 24 -5.26 -0.49 -6.85
N ALA A 25 -6.44 -0.04 -6.42
CA ALA A 25 -7.71 -0.67 -6.77
C ALA A 25 -8.02 -0.60 -8.27
N ASP A 26 -7.59 0.49 -8.93
CA ASP A 26 -7.76 0.71 -10.37
C ASP A 26 -6.57 0.21 -11.21
N ALA A 27 -5.48 -0.21 -10.55
CA ALA A 27 -4.25 -0.59 -11.25
C ALA A 27 -4.38 -1.90 -12.03
N ASP A 28 -3.79 -1.93 -13.22
CA ASP A 28 -3.68 -3.16 -14.02
C ASP A 28 -2.62 -4.10 -13.44
N TRP A 29 -3.07 -5.17 -12.81
CA TRP A 29 -2.23 -6.20 -12.19
C TRP A 29 -1.28 -6.90 -13.15
N ALA A 30 -1.53 -6.86 -14.47
CA ALA A 30 -0.58 -7.34 -15.47
C ALA A 30 0.69 -6.46 -15.54
N THR A 31 0.61 -5.20 -15.10
CA THR A 31 1.70 -4.21 -15.17
C THR A 31 2.32 -3.89 -13.81
N VAL A 32 1.53 -3.98 -12.74
CA VAL A 32 1.93 -3.67 -11.35
C VAL A 32 3.07 -4.57 -10.86
N GLY A 33 3.12 -5.82 -11.33
CA GLY A 33 4.20 -6.76 -11.06
C GLY A 33 4.29 -7.15 -9.58
N THR A 34 5.01 -6.36 -8.78
CA THR A 34 5.23 -6.61 -7.35
C THR A 34 4.66 -5.48 -6.51
N VAL A 35 3.82 -5.84 -5.53
CA VAL A 35 3.28 -4.92 -4.53
C VAL A 35 3.95 -5.17 -3.19
N ARG A 36 4.47 -4.12 -2.57
CA ARG A 36 5.01 -4.15 -1.20
C ARG A 36 4.14 -3.29 -0.29
N ILE A 37 3.62 -3.91 0.74
CA ILE A 37 2.86 -3.22 1.80
C ILE A 37 3.80 -3.08 2.99
N VAL A 38 4.05 -1.84 3.39
CA VAL A 38 4.88 -1.52 4.55
C VAL A 38 3.94 -1.06 5.65
N PRO A 39 3.89 -1.74 6.81
CA PRO A 39 3.19 -1.19 7.96
C PRO A 39 3.87 0.13 8.35
N GLY A 40 3.09 1.16 8.64
CA GLY A 40 3.64 2.44 9.08
C GLY A 40 4.66 2.23 10.19
N LEU A 41 5.80 2.89 10.09
CA LEU A 41 6.78 2.96 11.18
C LEU A 41 6.11 3.71 12.34
N VAL A 42 5.40 2.96 13.18
CA VAL A 42 5.06 3.39 14.53
C VAL A 42 6.37 3.46 15.30
N GLY A 43 7.08 4.59 15.16
CA GLY A 43 8.15 4.97 16.07
C GLY A 43 7.58 4.83 17.48
N GLY A 44 8.15 3.91 18.25
CA GLY A 44 7.54 3.38 19.47
C GLY A 44 6.94 4.47 20.34
N PHE A 45 5.73 4.22 20.83
CA PHE A 45 5.21 4.93 21.99
C PHE A 45 6.31 4.97 23.05
N CYS A 46 6.77 6.18 23.37
CA CYS A 46 7.62 6.42 24.53
C CYS A 46 6.76 6.53 25.79
#